data_AF-A0A954VU11-F1
#
_entry.id   AF-A0A954VU11-F1
#
_cell.length_a   1.000
_cell.length_b   1.000
_cell.length_c   1.000
_cell.angle_alpha   90.00
_cell.angle_beta   90.00
_cell.angle_gamma   90.00
#
_symmetry.space_group_name_H-M   'P 1'
#
loop_
_entity.id
_entity.type
_entity.pdbx_description
1 polymer ?
#
loop_
_entity_poly.entity_id
_entity_poly.type
_entity_poly.pdbx_seq_one_letter_code
_entity_poly.pdbx_strand_id
1 'polypeptide(L)' 'IDAEMCMPGDNVKLSVELQKPIAMDDGVRFAIREGGRTVGSGVVTKIIE' A
#
# COMPACT_ATOMS: atom_id res chain seq x y z
N ILE A 1 10.72 -2.60 -17.51
CA ILE A 1 11.22 -3.67 -16.63
C ILE A 1 10.05 -3.99 -15.74
N ASP A 2 9.30 -5.04 -16.06
CA ASP A 2 8.23 -5.50 -15.19
C ASP A 2 8.91 -6.27 -14.05
N ALA A 3 9.23 -5.54 -12.97
CA ALA A 3 9.79 -6.15 -11.78
C ALA A 3 8.69 -7.01 -11.15
N GLU A 4 8.89 -8.33 -11.13
CA GLU A 4 7.94 -9.27 -10.52
C GLU A 4 7.82 -9.07 -9.00
N MET A 5 8.81 -8.43 -8.39
CA MET A 5 8.89 -8.19 -6.95
C MET A 5 9.35 -6.76 -6.65
N CYS A 6 8.87 -6.24 -5.51
CA CYS A 6 9.31 -4.95 -4.97
C CYS A 6 10.51 -5.16 -4.04
N MET A 7 11.57 -4.38 -4.21
CA MET A 7 12.76 -4.46 -3.34
C MET A 7 12.71 -3.39 -2.23
N PRO A 8 13.38 -3.62 -1.08
CA PRO A 8 13.48 -2.60 -0.05
C PRO A 8 14.12 -1.31 -0.58
N GLY A 9 13.42 -0.19 -0.41
CA GLY A 9 13.84 1.12 -0.90
C GLY A 9 13.18 1.56 -2.21
N ASP A 10 12.44 0.67 -2.87
CA ASP A 10 11.72 1.02 -4.09
C ASP A 10 10.45 1.82 -3.82
N ASN A 11 10.20 2.81 -4.68
CA ASN A 11 8.94 3.52 -4.74
C ASN A 11 8.04 2.86 -5.80
N VAL A 12 6.99 2.18 -5.34
CA VAL A 12 6.08 1.41 -6.20
C VAL A 12 4.64 1.89 -6.09
N LYS A 13 3.88 1.78 -7.18
CA LYS A 13 2.42 1.95 -7.19
C LYS A 13 1.78 0.57 -7.09
N LEU A 14 0.84 0.42 -6.16
CA LEU A 14 0.20 -0.86 -5.84
C LEU A 14 -1.31 -0.69 -5.86
N SER A 15 -2.01 -1.69 -6.40
CA SER A 15 -3.46 -1.86 -6.21
C SER A 15 -3.67 -2.79 -5.03
N VAL A 16 -4.52 -2.40 -4.07
CA VAL A 16 -4.73 -3.15 -2.82
C VAL A 16 -6.22 -3.39 -2.64
N GLU A 17 -6.58 -4.64 -2.36
CA GLU A 17 -7.94 -5.04 -1.99
C GLU A 17 -7.99 -5.29 -0.47
N LEU A 18 -8.96 -4.69 0.20
CA LEU A 18 -9.15 -4.88 1.64
C LEU A 18 -10.21 -5.96 1.88
N GLN A 19 -9.93 -6.88 2.81
CA GLN A 19 -10.88 -7.93 3.21
C GLN A 19 -12.16 -7.37 3.85
N LYS A 20 -12.10 -6.14 4.39
CA LYS A 20 -13.23 -5.47 5.03
C LYS A 20 -13.25 -4.00 4.59
N PRO A 21 -14.44 -3.39 4.45
CA PRO A 21 -14.54 -1.98 4.13
C PRO A 21 -13.98 -1.14 5.29
N ILE A 22 -13.17 -0.15 4.94
CA ILE A 22 -12.60 0.83 5.86
C ILE A 22 -12.89 2.21 5.25
N ALA A 23 -13.31 3.16 6.07
CA ALA A 23 -13.47 4.54 5.64
C ALA A 23 -12.10 5.10 5.21
N MET A 24 -12.01 5.57 3.97
CA MET A 24 -10.77 6.07 3.38
C MET A 24 -11.07 7.23 2.43
N ASP A 25 -10.09 8.12 2.31
CA ASP A 25 -10.09 9.24 1.36
C ASP A 25 -8.75 9.25 0.60
N ASP A 26 -8.73 9.88 -0.58
CA ASP A 26 -7.48 10.13 -1.29
C ASP A 26 -6.54 11.01 -0.45
N GLY A 27 -5.25 10.68 -0.45
CA GLY A 27 -4.24 11.39 0.34
C GLY A 27 -4.06 10.88 1.78
N VAL A 28 -4.90 9.95 2.25
CA VAL A 28 -4.70 9.31 3.56
C VAL A 28 -3.39 8.51 3.56
N ARG A 29 -2.59 8.68 4.62
CA ARG A 29 -1.34 7.94 4.81
C ARG A 29 -1.58 6.66 5.58
N PHE A 30 -0.88 5.60 5.22
CA PHE A 30 -0.97 4.30 5.89
C PHE A 30 0.42 3.65 6.04
N ALA A 31 0.49 2.66 6.93
CA ALA A 31 1.66 1.81 7.12
C ALA A 31 1.29 0.35 6.86
N ILE A 32 2.18 -0.38 6.18
CA ILE A 32 2.06 -1.82 5.96
C ILE A 32 2.88 -2.52 7.03
N ARG A 33 2.25 -3.45 7.76
CA ARG A 33 2.90 -4.19 8.84
C ARG A 33 2.72 -5.68 8.67
N GLU A 34 3.82 -6.40 8.84
CA GLU A 34 3.86 -7.87 8.79
C GLU A 34 4.78 -8.37 9.91
N GLY A 35 4.38 -9.45 10.60
CA GLY A 35 5.19 -10.03 11.69
C GLY A 35 5.54 -9.04 12.82
N GLY A 36 4.70 -8.03 13.05
CA GLY A 36 4.92 -6.97 14.05
C GLY A 36 5.86 -5.84 13.62
N ARG A 37 6.46 -5.89 12.43
CA ARG A 37 7.37 -4.86 11.90
C ARG A 37 6.69 -4.02 10.83
N THR A 38 7.11 -2.76 10.68
CA THR A 38 6.70 -1.93 9.55
C THR A 38 7.56 -2.29 8.35
N VAL A 39 6.93 -2.72 7.26
CA VAL A 39 7.60 -3.15 6.02
C VAL A 39 7.40 -2.15 4.89
N GLY A 40 6.46 -1.22 5.03
CA GLY A 40 6.21 -0.16 4.07
C GLY A 40 5.38 0.98 4.63
N SER A 41 5.40 2.10 3.92
CA SER A 41 4.56 3.26 4.20
C SER A 41 4.05 3.82 2.88
N GLY A 42 2.79 4.23 2.84
CA GLY A 42 2.16 4.68 1.61
C GLY A 42 1.14 5.79 1.82
N VAL A 43 0.64 6.28 0.70
CA VAL A 43 -0.45 7.24 0.62
C VAL A 43 -1.48 6.72 -0.38
N VAL A 44 -2.76 6.82 -0.04
CA VAL A 44 -3.86 6.48 -0.95
C VAL A 44 -3.82 7.47 -2.10
N THR A 45 -3.68 6.98 -3.34
CA THR A 45 -3.64 7.84 -4.53
C THR A 45 -4.96 7.87 -5.29
N LYS A 46 -5.74 6.80 -5.21
CA LYS A 46 -7.06 6.66 -5.82
C LYS A 46 -7.81 5.52 -5.15
N ILE A 47 -9.08 5.72 -4.82
CA ILE A 47 -10.00 4.66 -4.40
C ILE A 47 -10.58 3.95 -5.64
N ILE A 48 -10.57 2.62 -5.61
CA ILE A 48 -11.05 1.73 -6.67
C ILE A 48 -12.10 0.81 -6.03
N GLU A 49 -13.28 0.67 -6.64
CA GLU A 49 -14.38 -0.20 -6.18
C GLU A 49 -14.40 -1.55 -6.90
#